data_AF-A0A7W1FNE9-F1
#
_entry.id   AF-A0A7W1FNE9-F1
#
_cell.length_a   1.000
_cell.length_b   1.000
_cell.length_c   1.000
_cell.angle_alpha   90.00
_cell.angle_beta   90.00
_cell.angle_gamma   90.00
#
_symmetry.space_group_name_H-M   'P 1'
#
loop_
_entity.id
_entity.type
_entity.pdbx_description
1 polymer ?
#
loop_
_entity_poly.entity_id
_entity_poly.type
_entity_poly.pdbx_seq_one_letter_code
_entity_poly.pdbx_strand_id
1 'polypeptide(L)'
;MARRGFTLFEVSISLVLVTFGVISVLMLFPQGIKAEQMSRMRVIAGMKAQEIIDSFATSSNANPSTETEAPEPWDVAAGYKVFSPDLETRINTHRYGIMPVPLDIARRLDSDNDEISKVLAEGGQLFYSQASGTTGLEEVTQGAVVKQPDALTQRLVFAVLGYAQNNHLTFFPQKAWPYYAPYPSPPGHSEKQDRYSPADQTSFVYQGCRIALWEGVGSGGADDGRGTTDADIAKVFDGMVGMDRFGYRPYALGGTKDLIGATRYLQSALWYVARKGIAQNWYDPPAGFDVTLKVAERMADFKALPDQDCWKYVQAFRFLSHAATCMTRWKVLSDLGGQPSNGVGFTIPAQTIDGMAIPTDSPQVVLTHDKIVYFHELCLQMAMFYAASLPYDWGAPRPTQRSIFMDHPLIEYDLSPNWQTGTITNAGESAKQWRPVSARPITNIGRSMDFPDRPIPATLWGNPSNFTLARPFKAEERCRQLVFWSVDWLSYEDCETAPSGPIDASKYQFAAPIGTVNDDDMAARMGSSTWPDHHIYQFRNPEKVITFTRDVSGMATGSDISGLRILNQDGHGGTDKGGGIDQRRRFMGRFGADRNFNGVLDRGPLPRSLRLRASEVSRYNFYDPRLTLKLR
;
A
#
# COMPACT_ATOMS: atom_id res chain seq x y z
N MET A 1 89.30 19.57 29.56
CA MET A 1 87.83 19.62 29.62
C MET A 1 87.31 18.30 30.17
N ALA A 2 87.05 18.23 31.47
CA ALA A 2 86.54 17.00 32.10
C ALA A 2 85.04 16.86 31.78
N ARG A 3 84.68 15.84 30.98
CA ARG A 3 83.28 15.43 30.78
C ARG A 3 82.76 14.92 32.13
N ARG A 4 81.90 15.69 32.79
CA ARG A 4 81.13 15.22 33.94
C ARG A 4 80.07 14.25 33.42
N GLY A 5 80.30 12.96 33.59
CA GLY A 5 79.29 11.94 33.31
C GLY A 5 78.10 12.08 34.26
N PHE A 6 76.90 11.74 33.78
CA PHE A 6 75.70 11.68 34.61
C PHE A 6 75.92 10.72 35.78
N THR A 7 75.43 11.11 36.95
CA THR A 7 75.46 10.25 38.14
C THR A 7 74.44 9.12 37.98
N LEU A 8 74.72 7.98 38.61
CA LEU A 8 73.84 6.81 38.57
C LEU A 8 72.42 7.13 39.09
N PHE A 9 72.31 8.13 39.98
CA PHE A 9 71.05 8.67 40.49
C PHE A 9 70.25 9.42 39.41
N GLU A 10 70.89 10.30 38.63
CA GLU A 10 70.24 11.03 37.53
C GLU A 10 69.77 10.09 36.42
N VAL A 11 70.57 9.05 36.12
CA VAL A 11 70.17 7.98 35.17
C VAL A 11 68.97 7.21 35.71
N SER A 12 68.95 6.88 37.01
CA SER A 12 67.83 6.16 37.63
C SER A 12 66.54 6.97 37.63
N ILE A 13 66.59 8.27 37.96
CA ILE A 13 65.42 9.17 37.89
C ILE A 13 64.93 9.28 36.44
N SER A 14 65.84 9.45 35.49
CA SER A 14 65.49 9.55 34.06
C SER A 14 64.79 8.28 33.56
N LEU A 15 65.27 7.09 33.95
CA LEU A 15 64.63 5.83 33.63
C LEU A 15 63.24 5.70 34.25
N VAL A 16 63.05 6.15 35.50
CA VAL A 16 61.74 6.15 36.16
C VAL A 16 60.76 7.09 35.44
N LEU A 17 61.19 8.31 35.10
CA LEU A 17 60.35 9.27 34.37
C LEU A 17 59.95 8.76 32.98
N VAL A 18 60.88 8.16 32.24
CA VAL A 18 60.59 7.52 30.94
C VAL A 18 59.63 6.35 31.13
N THR A 19 59.82 5.52 32.16
CA THR A 19 58.92 4.39 32.46
C THR A 19 57.50 4.88 32.76
N PHE A 20 57.34 5.91 33.59
CA PHE A 20 56.03 6.53 33.86
C PHE A 20 55.42 7.13 32.60
N GLY A 21 56.21 7.79 31.75
CA GLY A 21 55.76 8.30 30.46
C GLY A 21 55.23 7.20 29.54
N VAL A 22 55.99 6.12 29.37
CA VAL A 22 55.61 4.97 28.54
C VAL A 22 54.36 4.28 29.09
N ILE A 23 54.30 4.01 30.40
CA ILE A 23 53.12 3.38 31.03
C ILE A 23 51.88 4.28 30.89
N SER A 24 52.02 5.60 31.09
CA SER A 24 50.90 6.54 30.94
C SER A 24 50.35 6.54 29.51
N VAL A 25 51.23 6.52 28.51
CA VAL A 25 50.81 6.41 27.10
C VAL A 25 50.17 5.04 26.81
N LEU A 26 50.76 3.94 27.32
CA LEU A 26 50.20 2.59 27.22
C LEU A 26 48.82 2.46 27.86
N MET A 27 48.56 3.15 28.96
CA MET A 27 47.26 3.19 29.63
C MET A 27 46.19 3.97 28.84
N LEU A 28 46.59 4.91 27.98
CA LEU A 28 45.68 5.69 27.13
C LEU A 28 45.26 4.94 25.85
N PHE A 29 46.06 4.00 25.34
CA PHE A 29 45.73 3.26 24.12
C PHE A 29 44.37 2.53 24.18
N PRO A 30 44.03 1.77 25.25
CA PRO A 30 42.73 1.12 25.35
C PRO A 30 41.55 2.11 25.33
N GLN A 31 41.73 3.30 25.90
CA GLN A 31 40.71 4.35 25.85
C GLN A 31 40.57 4.92 24.43
N GLY A 32 41.70 5.16 23.74
CA GLY A 32 41.72 5.59 22.34
C GLY A 32 41.01 4.60 21.41
N ILE A 33 41.31 3.30 21.53
CA ILE A 33 40.67 2.23 20.74
C ILE A 33 39.16 2.18 21.01
N LYS A 34 38.72 2.29 22.28
CA LYS A 34 37.31 2.33 22.62
C LYS A 34 36.60 3.55 22.03
N ALA A 35 37.23 4.72 22.09
CA ALA A 35 36.68 5.95 21.52
C ALA A 35 36.55 5.86 20.00
N GLU A 36 37.55 5.30 19.32
CA GLU A 36 37.52 5.06 17.87
C GLU A 36 36.42 4.05 17.50
N GLN A 37 36.32 2.93 18.22
CA GLN A 37 35.27 1.93 18.02
C GLN A 37 33.87 2.54 18.21
N MET A 38 33.66 3.35 19.25
CA MET A 38 32.41 4.07 19.48
C MET A 38 32.10 5.08 18.37
N SER A 39 33.11 5.82 17.89
CA SER A 39 32.95 6.74 16.77
C SER A 39 32.53 6.00 15.50
N ARG A 40 33.14 4.84 15.22
CA ARG A 40 32.77 3.99 14.09
C ARG A 40 31.34 3.45 14.24
N MET A 41 30.93 3.06 15.45
CA MET A 41 29.55 2.60 15.71
C MET A 41 28.53 3.70 15.44
N ARG A 42 28.84 4.95 15.83
CA ARG A 42 27.95 6.10 15.59
C ARG A 42 27.70 6.35 14.11
N VAL A 43 28.75 6.28 13.29
CA VAL A 43 28.61 6.43 11.83
C VAL A 43 27.73 5.32 11.25
N ILE A 44 27.97 4.07 11.66
CA ILE A 44 27.17 2.92 11.19
C ILE A 44 25.72 3.05 11.65
N ALA A 45 25.47 3.46 12.89
CA ALA A 45 24.13 3.69 13.40
C ALA A 45 23.39 4.79 12.64
N GLY A 46 24.07 5.87 12.24
CA GLY A 46 23.49 6.91 11.39
C GLY A 46 23.12 6.41 10.00
N MET A 47 24.02 5.65 9.36
CA MET A 47 23.74 5.02 8.07
C MET A 47 22.55 4.06 8.18
N LYS A 48 22.48 3.26 9.26
CA LYS A 48 21.39 2.32 9.49
C LYS A 48 20.07 2.99 9.79
N ALA A 49 20.07 4.09 10.56
CA ALA A 49 18.87 4.89 10.76
C ALA A 49 18.31 5.43 9.44
N GLN A 50 19.18 5.96 8.57
CA GLN A 50 18.76 6.44 7.25
C GLN A 50 18.20 5.30 6.38
N GLU A 51 18.89 4.17 6.32
CA GLU A 51 18.46 2.96 5.60
C GLU A 51 17.10 2.44 6.08
N ILE A 52 16.87 2.44 7.40
CA ILE A 52 15.60 2.09 8.03
C ILE A 52 14.49 3.04 7.61
N ILE A 53 14.74 4.35 7.62
CA ILE A 53 13.75 5.37 7.23
C ILE A 53 13.44 5.30 5.73
N ASP A 54 14.45 5.12 4.88
CA ASP A 54 14.27 4.96 3.44
C ASP A 54 13.47 3.70 3.11
N SER A 55 13.78 2.58 3.76
CA SER A 55 13.02 1.32 3.63
C SER A 55 11.58 1.47 4.12
N PHE A 56 11.39 2.21 5.21
CA PHE A 56 10.06 2.50 5.73
C PHE A 56 9.23 3.38 4.78
N ALA A 57 9.85 4.38 4.15
CA ALA A 57 9.19 5.25 3.18
C ALA A 57 8.83 4.53 1.86
N THR A 58 9.65 3.55 1.44
CA THR A 58 9.53 2.88 0.13
C THR A 58 8.88 1.50 0.18
N SER A 59 8.77 0.88 1.36
CA SER A 59 8.15 -0.45 1.52
C SER A 59 6.66 -0.42 1.17
N SER A 60 6.23 -1.20 0.18
CA SER A 60 4.82 -1.51 -0.04
C SER A 60 4.52 -2.80 0.69
N ASN A 61 3.80 -2.73 1.81
CA ASN A 61 3.67 -3.88 2.71
C ASN A 61 2.58 -4.89 2.36
N ALA A 62 1.68 -4.54 1.45
CA ALA A 62 0.77 -5.50 0.88
C ALA A 62 0.83 -5.39 -0.64
N ASN A 63 0.39 -6.45 -1.30
CA ASN A 63 -0.05 -6.36 -2.67
C ASN A 63 -1.48 -5.80 -2.67
N PRO A 64 -1.70 -4.50 -2.96
CA PRO A 64 -3.04 -3.91 -2.90
C PRO A 64 -3.98 -4.49 -3.96
N SER A 65 -3.44 -5.25 -4.93
CA SER A 65 -4.23 -5.84 -6.01
C SER A 65 -4.86 -7.19 -5.66
N THR A 66 -4.46 -7.86 -4.57
CA THR A 66 -4.92 -9.22 -4.25
C THR A 66 -5.68 -9.35 -2.93
N GLU A 67 -5.53 -8.42 -1.98
CA GLU A 67 -6.07 -8.54 -0.62
C GLU A 67 -6.62 -7.22 -0.07
N THR A 68 -7.45 -6.51 -0.82
CA THR A 68 -7.92 -5.17 -0.40
C THR A 68 -9.40 -5.06 -0.09
N GLU A 69 -10.16 -6.12 -0.36
CA GLU A 69 -11.59 -6.15 -0.14
C GLU A 69 -11.98 -7.43 0.59
N ALA A 70 -12.92 -7.30 1.51
CA ALA A 70 -13.61 -8.42 2.12
C ALA A 70 -15.02 -8.00 2.55
N PRO A 71 -15.93 -8.97 2.76
CA PRO A 71 -17.29 -8.66 3.17
C PRO A 71 -17.35 -7.93 4.52
N GLU A 72 -16.54 -8.38 5.49
CA GLU A 72 -16.41 -7.72 6.77
C GLU A 72 -15.07 -6.97 6.87
N PRO A 73 -15.01 -5.84 7.60
CA PRO A 73 -13.79 -5.06 7.73
C PRO A 73 -12.61 -5.83 8.34
N TRP A 74 -12.94 -6.88 9.09
CA TRP A 74 -12.05 -7.77 9.80
C TRP A 74 -11.76 -9.06 9.01
N ASP A 75 -12.05 -9.08 7.71
CA ASP A 75 -11.71 -10.22 6.85
C ASP A 75 -10.52 -9.88 5.93
N VAL A 76 -10.16 -8.60 5.77
CA VAL A 76 -8.97 -8.22 5.01
C VAL A 76 -7.73 -8.30 5.86
N ALA A 77 -6.92 -9.32 5.60
CA ALA A 77 -5.66 -9.55 6.31
C ALA A 77 -4.70 -8.35 6.21
N ALA A 78 -4.71 -7.64 5.09
CA ALA A 78 -3.91 -6.44 4.93
C ALA A 78 -4.38 -5.30 5.87
N GLY A 79 -5.67 -5.22 6.20
CA GLY A 79 -6.26 -4.14 7.01
C GLY A 79 -5.89 -4.22 8.49
N TYR A 80 -5.42 -5.39 8.95
CA TYR A 80 -5.25 -5.65 10.36
C TYR A 80 -3.97 -5.14 10.99
N LYS A 81 -2.84 -5.16 10.28
CA LYS A 81 -1.53 -4.68 10.77
C LYS A 81 -0.48 -4.51 9.71
N VAL A 82 -0.67 -5.13 8.55
CA VAL A 82 0.30 -5.11 7.44
C VAL A 82 0.61 -3.68 7.01
N PHE A 83 -0.38 -2.80 7.10
CA PHE A 83 -0.25 -1.38 6.86
C PHE A 83 -0.26 -0.49 8.11
N SER A 84 -0.04 -1.03 9.31
CA SER A 84 0.14 -0.17 10.49
C SER A 84 1.27 0.82 10.18
N PRO A 85 1.05 2.14 10.35
CA PRO A 85 2.05 3.14 10.03
C PRO A 85 3.26 3.07 10.96
N ASP A 86 3.23 2.21 11.98
CA ASP A 86 4.34 1.99 12.89
C ASP A 86 5.52 1.37 12.13
N LEU A 87 6.66 2.07 12.14
CA LEU A 87 7.90 1.66 11.49
C LEU A 87 8.26 0.19 11.74
N GLU A 88 8.27 -0.24 13.00
CA GLU A 88 8.63 -1.59 13.40
C GLU A 88 7.58 -2.64 13.03
N THR A 89 6.36 -2.25 12.68
CA THR A 89 5.39 -3.21 12.11
C THR A 89 5.62 -3.32 10.61
N ARG A 90 5.89 -2.18 9.94
CA ARG A 90 6.01 -2.10 8.50
C ARG A 90 7.25 -2.84 7.97
N ILE A 91 8.43 -2.50 8.48
CA ILE A 91 9.67 -3.06 7.93
C ILE A 91 10.17 -4.33 8.64
N ASN A 92 9.52 -4.76 9.73
CA ASN A 92 9.81 -6.03 10.41
C ASN A 92 9.16 -7.21 9.69
N THR A 93 9.70 -7.47 8.50
CA THR A 93 9.38 -8.61 7.65
C THR A 93 10.70 -9.12 7.07
N HIS A 94 10.71 -10.36 6.60
CA HIS A 94 11.90 -10.92 5.96
C HIS A 94 12.32 -10.19 4.67
N ARG A 95 11.50 -9.26 4.15
CA ARG A 95 11.82 -8.44 2.97
C ARG A 95 12.56 -7.15 3.28
N TYR A 96 12.21 -6.46 4.38
CA TYR A 96 12.64 -5.08 4.63
C TYR A 96 13.70 -4.95 5.74
N GLY A 97 14.20 -6.08 6.25
CA GLY A 97 15.56 -6.16 6.77
C GLY A 97 15.77 -5.76 8.23
N ILE A 98 14.72 -5.52 9.01
CA ILE A 98 14.85 -5.49 10.48
C ILE A 98 14.28 -6.80 11.05
N MET A 99 15.05 -7.43 11.93
CA MET A 99 14.71 -8.71 12.55
C MET A 99 14.71 -8.56 14.07
N PRO A 100 13.80 -9.20 14.80
CA PRO A 100 13.78 -9.11 16.24
C PRO A 100 14.92 -9.94 16.84
N VAL A 101 15.68 -9.35 17.75
CA VAL A 101 16.60 -10.10 18.60
C VAL A 101 15.78 -11.10 19.42
N PRO A 102 16.20 -12.38 19.53
CA PRO A 102 15.52 -13.37 20.36
C PRO A 102 15.20 -12.83 21.75
N LEU A 103 13.95 -12.98 22.20
CA LEU A 103 13.48 -12.38 23.47
C LEU A 103 14.31 -12.87 24.67
N ASP A 104 14.72 -14.14 24.64
CA ASP A 104 15.55 -14.73 25.70
C ASP A 104 16.95 -14.12 25.74
N ILE A 105 17.50 -13.70 24.59
CA ILE A 105 18.77 -12.98 24.52
C ILE A 105 18.59 -11.52 24.91
N ALA A 106 17.56 -10.85 24.38
CA ALA A 106 17.28 -9.44 24.67
C ALA A 106 17.14 -9.18 26.18
N ARG A 107 16.52 -10.09 26.94
CA ARG A 107 16.39 -10.01 28.41
C ARG A 107 17.71 -10.12 29.17
N ARG A 108 18.78 -10.61 28.54
CA ARG A 108 20.13 -10.74 29.10
C ARG A 108 21.00 -9.52 28.80
N LEU A 109 20.50 -8.55 28.05
CA LEU A 109 21.23 -7.33 27.72
C LEU A 109 20.90 -6.24 28.76
N ASP A 110 21.95 -5.72 29.38
CA ASP A 110 21.89 -4.57 30.28
C ASP A 110 22.12 -3.29 29.49
N SER A 111 21.53 -2.18 29.94
CA SER A 111 21.72 -0.86 29.34
C SER A 111 21.71 0.21 30.42
N ASP A 112 22.18 1.41 30.08
CA ASP A 112 22.15 2.52 31.01
C ASP A 112 20.69 2.84 31.41
N ASN A 113 20.48 3.05 32.71
CA ASN A 113 19.15 3.31 33.30
C ASN A 113 18.09 2.23 33.03
N ASP A 114 18.50 0.99 32.74
CA ASP A 114 17.63 -0.16 32.43
C ASP A 114 16.66 0.11 31.26
N GLU A 115 17.07 0.92 30.28
CA GLU A 115 16.20 1.32 29.18
C GLU A 115 15.73 0.14 28.32
N ILE A 116 16.62 -0.79 27.97
CA ILE A 116 16.26 -2.04 27.28
C ILE A 116 15.21 -2.82 28.08
N SER A 117 15.43 -2.99 29.39
CA SER A 117 14.49 -3.69 30.26
C SER A 117 13.12 -3.00 30.30
N LYS A 118 13.09 -1.66 30.31
CA LYS A 118 11.84 -0.88 30.24
C LYS A 118 11.11 -1.07 28.91
N VAL A 119 11.83 -0.99 27.79
CA VAL A 119 11.27 -1.25 26.45
C VAL A 119 10.61 -2.62 26.40
N LEU A 120 11.31 -3.66 26.88
CA LEU A 120 10.79 -5.02 26.88
C LEU A 120 9.59 -5.18 27.84
N ALA A 121 9.60 -4.49 28.99
CA ALA A 121 8.50 -4.51 29.96
C ALA A 121 7.23 -3.81 29.44
N GLU A 122 7.40 -2.78 28.61
CA GLU A 122 6.31 -2.07 27.91
C GLU A 122 5.80 -2.83 26.67
N GLY A 123 6.37 -4.00 26.37
CA GLY A 123 5.99 -4.84 25.23
C GLY A 123 6.72 -4.52 23.92
N GLY A 124 7.70 -3.62 23.95
CA GLY A 124 8.59 -3.35 22.83
C GLY A 124 9.57 -4.50 22.54
N GLN A 125 10.31 -4.38 21.45
CA GLN A 125 11.30 -5.37 21.00
C GLN A 125 12.63 -4.69 20.67
N LEU A 126 13.71 -5.47 20.78
CA LEU A 126 15.00 -5.11 20.20
C LEU A 126 15.10 -5.69 18.80
N PHE A 127 15.67 -4.91 17.89
CA PHE A 127 15.86 -5.27 16.50
C PHE A 127 17.34 -5.23 16.12
N TYR A 128 17.71 -6.06 15.17
CA TYR A 128 18.99 -5.99 14.47
C TYR A 128 18.72 -5.92 12.96
N SER A 129 19.67 -5.33 12.21
CA SER A 129 19.55 -5.20 10.76
C SER A 129 20.18 -6.41 10.06
N GLN A 130 19.47 -6.97 9.08
CA GLN A 130 20.02 -7.99 8.20
C GLN A 130 20.38 -7.36 6.85
N ALA A 131 21.55 -7.74 6.30
CA ALA A 131 22.06 -7.18 5.05
C ALA A 131 21.18 -7.46 3.82
N SER A 132 20.34 -8.50 3.84
CA SER A 132 19.57 -8.93 2.66
C SER A 132 18.35 -8.05 2.34
N GLY A 133 17.70 -7.48 3.38
CA GLY A 133 16.47 -6.72 3.22
C GLY A 133 16.67 -5.28 2.76
N THR A 134 17.92 -4.80 2.74
CA THR A 134 18.24 -3.39 2.51
C THR A 134 19.16 -3.15 1.31
N THR A 135 19.58 -4.23 0.63
CA THR A 135 20.35 -4.18 -0.62
C THR A 135 19.50 -3.98 -1.88
N GLY A 136 18.17 -3.88 -1.78
CA GLY A 136 17.29 -3.68 -2.93
C GLY A 136 17.30 -4.83 -3.95
N LEU A 137 17.76 -6.02 -3.56
CA LEU A 137 17.84 -7.20 -4.43
C LEU A 137 16.48 -7.92 -4.49
N GLU A 138 16.10 -8.33 -5.70
CA GLU A 138 14.85 -9.00 -6.02
C GLU A 138 14.63 -10.25 -5.17
N GLU A 139 13.42 -10.40 -4.61
CA GLU A 139 12.97 -11.48 -3.72
C GLU A 139 13.32 -12.89 -4.23
N VAL A 140 13.24 -13.11 -5.55
CA VAL A 140 13.52 -14.39 -6.21
C VAL A 140 15.02 -14.73 -6.24
N THR A 141 15.90 -13.74 -6.12
CA THR A 141 17.38 -13.93 -6.19
C THR A 141 18.05 -14.17 -4.83
N GLN A 142 17.30 -14.10 -3.72
CA GLN A 142 17.82 -14.32 -2.36
C GLN A 142 18.39 -15.74 -2.15
N GLY A 143 18.08 -16.70 -3.01
CA GLY A 143 18.66 -18.05 -2.97
C GLY A 143 20.14 -18.13 -3.34
N ALA A 144 20.74 -17.10 -3.97
CA ALA A 144 22.08 -17.20 -4.56
C ALA A 144 23.09 -16.10 -4.15
N VAL A 145 22.65 -14.90 -3.71
CA VAL A 145 23.55 -13.73 -3.57
C VAL A 145 23.29 -12.89 -2.31
N VAL A 146 23.09 -13.50 -1.15
CA VAL A 146 23.10 -12.74 0.11
C VAL A 146 24.52 -12.77 0.69
N LYS A 147 25.18 -11.61 0.70
CA LYS A 147 26.47 -11.45 1.37
C LYS A 147 26.28 -11.59 2.87
N GLN A 148 27.19 -12.32 3.53
CA GLN A 148 27.25 -12.35 5.00
C GLN A 148 27.25 -10.91 5.53
N PRO A 149 26.36 -10.57 6.49
CA PRO A 149 26.35 -9.26 7.10
C PRO A 149 27.69 -9.00 7.79
N ASP A 150 28.17 -7.76 7.67
CA ASP A 150 29.40 -7.34 8.36
C ASP A 150 29.23 -7.52 9.88
N ALA A 151 30.22 -8.17 10.51
CA ALA A 151 30.17 -8.54 11.92
C ALA A 151 29.96 -7.34 12.85
N LEU A 152 30.42 -6.16 12.44
CA LEU A 152 30.27 -4.93 13.19
C LEU A 152 28.81 -4.43 13.18
N THR A 153 28.13 -4.59 12.05
CA THR A 153 26.71 -4.25 11.89
C THR A 153 25.82 -5.17 12.74
N GLN A 154 26.19 -6.44 12.85
CA GLN A 154 25.46 -7.42 13.69
C GLN A 154 25.52 -7.11 15.19
N ARG A 155 26.54 -6.36 15.64
CA ARG A 155 26.63 -5.89 17.03
C ARG A 155 25.71 -4.72 17.34
N LEU A 156 25.17 -4.08 16.32
CA LEU A 156 24.26 -2.96 16.48
C LEU A 156 22.84 -3.47 16.66
N VAL A 157 22.25 -3.18 17.82
CA VAL A 157 20.83 -3.44 18.11
C VAL A 157 20.11 -2.13 18.36
N PHE A 158 18.81 -2.08 18.10
CA PHE A 158 18.03 -0.87 18.32
C PHE A 158 16.61 -1.16 18.80
N ALA A 159 15.97 -0.14 19.35
CA ALA A 159 14.56 -0.14 19.72
C ALA A 159 13.87 1.08 19.13
N VAL A 160 12.55 1.01 19.04
CA VAL A 160 11.68 2.15 18.77
C VAL A 160 11.01 2.57 20.07
N LEU A 161 11.29 3.79 20.52
CA LEU A 161 10.66 4.41 21.69
C LEU A 161 9.48 5.29 21.30
N GLY A 162 8.52 5.40 22.21
CA GLY A 162 7.29 6.16 22.04
C GLY A 162 6.11 5.26 21.67
N TYR A 163 4.90 5.76 21.93
CA TYR A 163 3.67 5.00 21.72
C TYR A 163 3.47 4.68 20.24
N ALA A 164 3.19 3.40 19.96
CA ALA A 164 2.73 2.95 18.65
C ALA A 164 1.47 3.75 18.26
N GLN A 165 1.47 4.27 17.05
CA GLN A 165 0.42 5.14 16.54
C GLN A 165 -0.82 4.37 16.09
N ASN A 166 -0.77 3.03 15.92
CA ASN A 166 -1.80 1.95 16.00
C ASN A 166 -3.30 2.22 15.68
N ASN A 167 -3.69 3.37 15.13
CA ASN A 167 -5.09 3.81 14.98
C ASN A 167 -5.46 4.11 13.52
N HIS A 168 -4.77 3.48 12.57
CA HIS A 168 -4.71 3.94 11.20
C HIS A 168 -4.91 2.77 10.23
N LEU A 169 -6.11 2.64 9.66
CA LEU A 169 -6.34 1.89 8.42
C LEU A 169 -5.91 2.76 7.24
N THR A 170 -4.93 2.32 6.47
CA THR A 170 -4.42 3.04 5.30
C THR A 170 -5.29 2.89 4.04
N PHE A 171 -6.21 1.92 4.06
CA PHE A 171 -7.20 1.66 3.03
C PHE A 171 -8.45 1.08 3.69
N PHE A 172 -9.56 1.10 2.96
CA PHE A 172 -10.83 0.63 3.48
C PHE A 172 -10.95 -0.88 3.23
N PRO A 173 -11.06 -1.73 4.27
CA PRO A 173 -11.02 -3.18 4.07
C PRO A 173 -12.23 -3.73 3.32
N GLN A 174 -13.36 -3.03 3.30
CA GLN A 174 -14.50 -3.47 2.49
C GLN A 174 -14.45 -2.91 1.05
N LYS A 175 -13.44 -2.10 0.69
CA LYS A 175 -13.35 -1.41 -0.61
C LYS A 175 -11.96 -0.84 -0.87
N ALA A 176 -11.27 -1.34 -1.89
CA ALA A 176 -9.91 -0.96 -2.27
C ALA A 176 -9.80 0.42 -2.95
N TRP A 177 -10.64 1.38 -2.57
CA TRP A 177 -10.67 2.69 -3.19
C TRP A 177 -9.37 3.47 -2.95
N PRO A 178 -8.93 4.34 -3.87
CA PRO A 178 -9.47 4.63 -5.22
C PRO A 178 -9.37 3.47 -6.19
N TYR A 179 -10.48 3.17 -6.85
CA TYR A 179 -10.41 2.41 -8.10
C TYR A 179 -9.91 3.32 -9.19
N TYR A 180 -9.01 2.80 -10.03
CA TYR A 180 -8.50 3.51 -11.17
C TYR A 180 -9.11 2.95 -12.46
N ALA A 181 -9.48 3.85 -13.36
CA ALA A 181 -9.91 3.51 -14.71
C ALA A 181 -9.20 4.43 -15.72
N PRO A 182 -8.92 3.95 -16.95
CA PRO A 182 -8.55 4.85 -18.02
C PRO A 182 -9.71 5.81 -18.33
N TYR A 183 -9.42 7.04 -18.71
CA TYR A 183 -10.41 7.98 -19.22
C TYR A 183 -10.07 8.42 -20.65
N PRO A 184 -11.03 8.42 -21.59
CA PRO A 184 -12.35 7.79 -21.51
C PRO A 184 -12.26 6.26 -21.54
N SER A 185 -13.24 5.55 -20.98
CA SER A 185 -13.30 4.08 -20.99
C SER A 185 -14.73 3.56 -20.79
N PRO A 186 -15.02 2.28 -21.10
CA PRO A 186 -16.35 1.71 -20.82
C PRO A 186 -16.55 1.51 -19.31
N PRO A 187 -17.77 1.10 -18.87
CA PRO A 187 -17.99 0.67 -17.51
C PRO A 187 -16.94 -0.36 -17.05
N GLY A 188 -16.42 -0.17 -15.84
CA GLY A 188 -15.39 -1.02 -15.26
C GLY A 188 -15.92 -2.43 -14.99
N HIS A 189 -15.18 -3.43 -15.46
CA HIS A 189 -15.58 -4.84 -15.37
C HIS A 189 -14.36 -5.73 -15.16
N SER A 190 -14.57 -6.87 -14.49
CA SER A 190 -13.54 -7.90 -14.31
C SER A 190 -14.08 -9.29 -14.59
N GLU A 191 -13.20 -10.17 -15.05
CA GLU A 191 -13.47 -11.61 -15.10
C GLU A 191 -13.31 -12.17 -13.68
N LYS A 192 -14.37 -12.81 -13.17
CA LYS A 192 -14.33 -13.56 -11.91
C LYS A 192 -14.59 -15.03 -12.19
N GLN A 193 -13.81 -15.91 -11.56
CA GLN A 193 -14.15 -17.33 -11.51
C GLN A 193 -15.35 -17.54 -10.58
N ASP A 194 -16.33 -18.33 -11.01
CA ASP A 194 -17.67 -18.50 -10.40
C ASP A 194 -17.72 -18.75 -8.89
N ARG A 195 -16.64 -19.26 -8.28
CA ARG A 195 -16.58 -19.53 -6.83
C ARG A 195 -16.57 -18.29 -5.95
N TYR A 196 -16.36 -17.09 -6.50
CA TYR A 196 -16.10 -15.87 -5.71
C TYR A 196 -17.06 -14.72 -6.00
N SER A 197 -18.12 -14.95 -6.77
CA SER A 197 -19.11 -13.92 -7.12
C SER A 197 -20.42 -14.15 -6.37
N PRO A 198 -21.00 -13.13 -5.72
CA PRO A 198 -22.30 -13.27 -5.06
C PRO A 198 -23.42 -13.65 -6.03
N ALA A 199 -24.51 -14.18 -5.48
CA ALA A 199 -25.66 -14.64 -6.27
C ALA A 199 -26.45 -13.51 -6.94
N ASP A 200 -26.43 -12.30 -6.36
CA ASP A 200 -27.17 -11.11 -6.80
C ASP A 200 -26.33 -10.13 -7.66
N GLN A 201 -25.03 -10.41 -7.84
CA GLN A 201 -24.15 -9.62 -8.70
C GLN A 201 -24.66 -9.65 -10.14
N THR A 202 -24.84 -8.47 -10.75
CA THR A 202 -25.09 -8.37 -12.20
C THR A 202 -23.88 -8.90 -12.94
N SER A 203 -24.05 -10.10 -13.49
CA SER A 203 -22.95 -10.88 -14.01
C SER A 203 -23.30 -11.49 -15.34
N PHE A 204 -22.30 -11.62 -16.19
CA PHE A 204 -22.50 -11.97 -17.58
C PHE A 204 -21.54 -13.09 -17.98
N VAL A 205 -22.03 -14.15 -18.61
CA VAL A 205 -21.15 -15.23 -19.10
C VAL A 205 -20.52 -14.82 -20.43
N TYR A 206 -19.20 -14.78 -20.49
CA TYR A 206 -18.42 -14.55 -21.71
C TYR A 206 -17.33 -15.61 -21.82
N GLN A 207 -17.33 -16.38 -22.91
CA GLN A 207 -16.38 -17.48 -23.16
C GLN A 207 -16.22 -18.47 -21.99
N GLY A 208 -17.30 -18.71 -21.23
CA GLY A 208 -17.27 -19.60 -20.05
C GLY A 208 -16.79 -18.95 -18.75
N CYS A 209 -16.42 -17.66 -18.76
CA CYS A 209 -16.07 -16.88 -17.58
C CYS A 209 -17.22 -15.92 -17.18
N ARG A 210 -17.39 -15.67 -15.88
CA ARG A 210 -18.40 -14.73 -15.35
C ARG A 210 -17.78 -13.34 -15.24
N ILE A 211 -18.30 -12.37 -16.00
CA ILE A 211 -17.89 -10.97 -15.96
C ILE A 211 -18.77 -10.22 -14.96
N ALA A 212 -18.12 -9.53 -14.04
CA ALA A 212 -18.71 -8.69 -13.01
C ALA A 212 -18.64 -7.21 -13.41
N LEU A 213 -19.74 -6.46 -13.30
CA LEU A 213 -19.71 -4.99 -13.36
C LEU A 213 -19.61 -4.40 -11.97
N TRP A 214 -18.49 -3.81 -11.59
CA TRP A 214 -18.38 -3.25 -10.25
C TRP A 214 -19.17 -1.94 -10.08
N GLU A 215 -19.30 -1.16 -11.17
CA GLU A 215 -20.04 0.12 -11.15
C GLU A 215 -21.57 -0.09 -11.16
N GLY A 216 -22.05 -1.28 -11.55
CA GLY A 216 -23.46 -1.56 -11.81
C GLY A 216 -24.16 -2.51 -10.83
N VAL A 217 -23.59 -2.85 -9.67
CA VAL A 217 -24.14 -3.94 -8.84
C VAL A 217 -25.37 -3.54 -8.01
N GLY A 218 -26.57 -4.00 -8.36
CA GLY A 218 -27.75 -3.75 -7.53
C GLY A 218 -29.06 -4.32 -8.05
N SER A 219 -29.03 -5.45 -8.75
CA SER A 219 -30.23 -6.01 -9.43
C SER A 219 -31.19 -6.78 -8.51
N GLY A 220 -31.07 -6.70 -7.19
CA GLY A 220 -32.07 -7.19 -6.24
C GLY A 220 -32.99 -6.05 -5.81
N GLY A 221 -34.22 -6.05 -6.30
CA GLY A 221 -35.16 -4.92 -6.23
C GLY A 221 -35.46 -4.32 -4.84
N ALA A 222 -36.05 -3.12 -4.91
CA ALA A 222 -36.58 -2.27 -3.84
C ALA A 222 -35.56 -1.41 -3.08
N ASP A 223 -35.58 -0.10 -3.34
CA ASP A 223 -36.01 0.95 -2.38
C ASP A 223 -35.64 0.81 -0.89
N ASP A 224 -34.49 0.23 -0.53
CA ASP A 224 -34.03 0.30 0.87
C ASP A 224 -33.30 1.64 1.19
N GLY A 225 -33.02 2.45 0.15
CA GLY A 225 -32.40 3.76 0.26
C GLY A 225 -30.93 3.73 0.69
N ARG A 226 -30.21 2.60 0.53
CA ARG A 226 -28.89 2.39 1.17
C ARG A 226 -27.77 1.90 0.23
N GLY A 227 -27.52 2.64 -0.85
CA GLY A 227 -26.15 2.73 -1.41
C GLY A 227 -26.01 2.64 -2.92
N THR A 228 -25.86 3.81 -3.56
CA THR A 228 -24.86 4.16 -4.60
C THR A 228 -24.62 3.25 -5.81
N THR A 229 -25.46 2.26 -6.10
CA THR A 229 -25.34 1.51 -7.36
C THR A 229 -26.27 2.09 -8.39
N ASP A 230 -25.62 2.69 -9.36
CA ASP A 230 -26.28 3.30 -10.47
C ASP A 230 -26.86 2.20 -11.36
N ALA A 231 -28.12 1.87 -11.12
CA ALA A 231 -28.86 0.84 -11.86
C ALA A 231 -28.89 1.10 -13.38
N ASP A 232 -28.64 2.34 -13.81
CA ASP A 232 -28.61 2.71 -15.21
C ASP A 232 -27.32 2.21 -15.91
N ILE A 233 -26.22 2.01 -15.18
CA ILE A 233 -24.92 1.56 -15.74
C ILE A 233 -25.03 0.18 -16.39
N ALA A 234 -25.85 -0.71 -15.83
CA ALA A 234 -26.07 -2.04 -16.39
C ALA A 234 -26.52 -1.98 -17.86
N LYS A 235 -27.32 -0.97 -18.24
CA LYS A 235 -27.80 -0.79 -19.60
C LYS A 235 -26.74 -0.19 -20.54
N VAL A 236 -25.82 0.60 -20.01
CA VAL A 236 -24.63 1.09 -20.75
C VAL A 236 -23.66 -0.04 -21.06
N PHE A 237 -23.60 -1.05 -20.19
CA PHE A 237 -22.78 -2.23 -20.42
C PHE A 237 -23.46 -3.29 -21.28
N ASP A 238 -24.68 -3.72 -20.96
CA ASP A 238 -25.41 -4.79 -21.65
C ASP A 238 -26.94 -4.62 -21.53
N GLY A 239 -27.48 -3.56 -22.16
CA GLY A 239 -28.92 -3.31 -22.25
C GLY A 239 -29.59 -4.20 -23.30
N MET A 240 -30.85 -4.57 -23.08
CA MET A 240 -31.62 -5.38 -24.03
C MET A 240 -33.00 -4.75 -24.29
N VAL A 241 -33.35 -4.59 -25.57
CA VAL A 241 -34.65 -4.07 -26.02
C VAL A 241 -35.19 -5.03 -27.08
N GLY A 242 -36.23 -5.78 -26.74
CA GLY A 242 -36.70 -6.87 -27.61
C GLY A 242 -35.59 -7.91 -27.81
N MET A 243 -35.20 -8.19 -29.05
CA MET A 243 -34.07 -9.09 -29.37
C MET A 243 -32.73 -8.36 -29.54
N ASP A 244 -32.75 -7.03 -29.56
CA ASP A 244 -31.58 -6.22 -29.81
C ASP A 244 -30.82 -5.92 -28.52
N ARG A 245 -29.49 -6.03 -28.59
CA ARG A 245 -28.60 -5.71 -27.49
C ARG A 245 -27.87 -4.39 -27.71
N PHE A 246 -27.75 -3.62 -26.63
CA PHE A 246 -27.18 -2.28 -26.55
C PHE A 246 -26.05 -2.26 -25.52
N GLY A 247 -25.14 -1.29 -25.65
CA GLY A 247 -24.05 -1.10 -24.70
C GLY A 247 -22.70 -1.67 -25.12
N TYR A 248 -21.72 -1.58 -24.22
CA TYR A 248 -20.33 -1.94 -24.47
C TYR A 248 -20.13 -3.44 -24.74
N ARG A 249 -20.71 -4.32 -23.92
CA ARG A 249 -20.50 -5.77 -24.00
C ARG A 249 -20.92 -6.32 -25.37
N PRO A 250 -22.13 -6.05 -25.91
CA PRO A 250 -22.49 -6.53 -27.24
C PRO A 250 -21.49 -6.08 -28.31
N TYR A 251 -21.08 -4.80 -28.29
CA TYR A 251 -20.13 -4.24 -29.25
C TYR A 251 -18.72 -4.85 -29.13
N ALA A 252 -18.13 -4.87 -27.94
CA ALA A 252 -16.72 -5.20 -27.74
C ALA A 252 -16.46 -6.69 -27.44
N LEU A 253 -17.42 -7.38 -26.82
CA LEU A 253 -17.29 -8.77 -26.35
C LEU A 253 -18.28 -9.71 -27.07
N GLY A 254 -19.47 -9.26 -27.44
CA GLY A 254 -20.56 -10.08 -27.96
C GLY A 254 -20.46 -10.50 -29.44
N GLY A 255 -19.35 -10.20 -30.12
CA GLY A 255 -19.12 -10.58 -31.52
C GLY A 255 -19.69 -9.60 -32.56
N THR A 256 -20.55 -8.66 -32.20
CA THR A 256 -21.04 -7.59 -33.10
C THR A 256 -20.11 -6.37 -33.06
N LYS A 257 -18.83 -6.59 -33.42
CA LYS A 257 -17.89 -5.49 -33.67
C LYS A 257 -18.17 -4.93 -35.05
N ASP A 258 -19.27 -4.19 -35.18
CA ASP A 258 -19.70 -3.52 -36.41
C ASP A 258 -20.23 -2.11 -36.12
N LEU A 259 -20.63 -1.39 -37.17
CA LEU A 259 -21.20 -0.05 -37.06
C LEU A 259 -22.53 -0.04 -36.29
N ILE A 260 -23.35 -1.10 -36.41
CA ILE A 260 -24.63 -1.20 -35.71
C ILE A 260 -24.38 -1.29 -34.20
N GLY A 261 -23.50 -2.19 -33.77
CA GLY A 261 -23.07 -2.34 -32.38
C GLY A 261 -22.46 -1.07 -31.82
N ALA A 262 -21.61 -0.37 -32.57
CA ALA A 262 -21.04 0.91 -32.15
C ALA A 262 -22.12 2.00 -31.98
N THR A 263 -23.09 2.06 -32.91
CA THR A 263 -24.23 2.98 -32.84
C THR A 263 -25.08 2.68 -31.61
N ARG A 264 -25.39 1.41 -31.35
CA ARG A 264 -26.16 0.97 -30.17
C ARG A 264 -25.43 1.24 -28.86
N TYR A 265 -24.11 1.13 -28.84
CA TYR A 265 -23.33 1.53 -27.68
C TYR A 265 -23.43 3.04 -27.43
N LEU A 266 -23.29 3.86 -28.46
CA LEU A 266 -23.43 5.31 -28.34
C LEU A 266 -24.85 5.74 -27.94
N GLN A 267 -25.89 5.07 -28.46
CA GLN A 267 -27.27 5.28 -28.01
C GLN A 267 -27.42 4.98 -26.51
N SER A 268 -26.82 3.89 -26.02
CA SER A 268 -26.88 3.58 -24.58
C SER A 268 -26.14 4.60 -23.72
N ALA A 269 -24.99 5.11 -24.17
CA ALA A 269 -24.27 6.17 -23.48
C ALA A 269 -25.05 7.51 -23.48
N LEU A 270 -25.68 7.88 -24.59
CA LEU A 270 -26.52 9.07 -24.70
C LEU A 270 -27.79 8.96 -23.82
N TRP A 271 -28.42 7.79 -23.80
CA TRP A 271 -29.52 7.49 -22.89
C TRP A 271 -29.10 7.68 -21.43
N TYR A 272 -27.93 7.17 -21.05
CA TYR A 272 -27.41 7.32 -19.69
C TYR A 272 -27.16 8.78 -19.31
N VAL A 273 -26.59 9.58 -20.22
CA VAL A 273 -26.39 11.02 -20.00
C VAL A 273 -27.73 11.72 -19.74
N ALA A 274 -28.75 11.47 -20.58
CA ALA A 274 -30.09 12.02 -20.39
C ALA A 274 -30.74 11.54 -19.09
N ARG A 275 -30.56 10.27 -18.73
CA ARG A 275 -31.07 9.66 -17.51
C ARG A 275 -30.48 10.28 -16.24
N LYS A 276 -29.26 10.81 -16.30
CA LYS A 276 -28.64 11.61 -15.22
C LYS A 276 -29.13 13.04 -15.10
N GLY A 277 -30.09 13.45 -15.93
CA GLY A 277 -30.62 14.80 -15.93
C GLY A 277 -29.61 15.85 -16.43
N ILE A 278 -28.57 15.41 -17.14
CA ILE A 278 -27.60 16.31 -17.76
C ILE A 278 -28.32 17.03 -18.91
N ALA A 279 -28.26 18.36 -18.93
CA ALA A 279 -28.98 19.15 -19.91
C ALA A 279 -28.48 18.90 -21.35
N GLN A 280 -29.38 18.98 -22.34
CA GLN A 280 -29.08 18.68 -23.75
C GLN A 280 -27.88 19.45 -24.30
N ASN A 281 -27.73 20.72 -23.91
CA ASN A 281 -26.62 21.57 -24.36
C ASN A 281 -25.22 21.09 -23.91
N TRP A 282 -25.13 20.07 -23.05
CA TRP A 282 -23.88 19.41 -22.69
C TRP A 282 -23.46 18.36 -23.71
N TYR A 283 -24.37 17.52 -24.18
CA TYR A 283 -24.06 16.39 -25.07
C TYR A 283 -24.48 16.62 -26.53
N ASP A 284 -25.25 17.68 -26.80
CA ASP A 284 -25.63 18.10 -28.14
C ASP A 284 -25.47 19.63 -28.26
N PRO A 285 -24.22 20.15 -28.20
CA PRO A 285 -23.98 21.57 -28.42
C PRO A 285 -24.36 21.98 -29.86
N PRO A 286 -24.78 23.25 -30.08
CA PRO A 286 -25.10 23.75 -31.41
C PRO A 286 -23.96 23.54 -32.40
N ALA A 287 -24.27 23.27 -33.67
CA ALA A 287 -23.26 23.05 -34.71
C ALA A 287 -22.36 24.28 -34.94
N GLY A 288 -21.11 24.04 -35.37
CA GLY A 288 -20.14 25.09 -35.70
C GLY A 288 -19.50 25.78 -34.49
N PHE A 289 -19.37 25.08 -33.36
CA PHE A 289 -18.71 25.60 -32.16
C PHE A 289 -17.20 25.40 -32.18
N ASP A 290 -16.47 26.33 -31.57
CA ASP A 290 -15.05 26.10 -31.26
C ASP A 290 -14.94 25.16 -30.06
N VAL A 291 -14.26 24.03 -30.27
CA VAL A 291 -14.13 22.97 -29.25
C VAL A 291 -13.47 23.51 -27.98
N THR A 292 -12.40 24.29 -28.10
CA THR A 292 -11.63 24.79 -26.95
C THR A 292 -12.47 25.74 -26.11
N LEU A 293 -13.16 26.70 -26.75
CA LEU A 293 -14.04 27.64 -26.07
C LEU A 293 -15.21 26.92 -25.40
N LYS A 294 -15.80 25.93 -26.08
CA LYS A 294 -16.95 25.19 -25.53
C LYS A 294 -16.58 24.30 -24.34
N VAL A 295 -15.41 23.65 -24.39
CA VAL A 295 -14.88 22.92 -23.23
C VAL A 295 -14.65 23.87 -22.06
N ALA A 296 -14.05 25.05 -22.31
CA ALA A 296 -13.82 26.04 -21.26
C ALA A 296 -15.12 26.54 -20.60
N GLU A 297 -16.16 26.83 -21.41
CA GLU A 297 -17.51 27.17 -20.93
C GLU A 297 -18.06 26.07 -20.01
N ARG A 298 -18.03 24.81 -20.47
CA ARG A 298 -18.60 23.68 -19.73
C ARG A 298 -17.81 23.30 -18.50
N MET A 299 -16.50 23.51 -18.50
CA MET A 299 -15.68 23.37 -17.30
C MET A 299 -15.98 24.47 -16.27
N ALA A 300 -16.37 25.67 -16.70
CA ALA A 300 -16.85 26.70 -15.78
C ALA A 300 -18.19 26.29 -15.14
N ASP A 301 -19.13 25.78 -15.95
CA ASP A 301 -20.40 25.24 -15.45
C ASP A 301 -20.17 24.07 -14.49
N PHE A 302 -19.28 23.12 -14.84
CA PHE A 302 -18.95 21.96 -14.02
C PHE A 302 -18.41 22.37 -12.64
N LYS A 303 -17.53 23.38 -12.59
CA LYS A 303 -16.98 23.92 -11.33
C LYS A 303 -18.01 24.64 -10.47
N ALA A 304 -19.13 25.06 -11.06
CA ALA A 304 -20.24 25.71 -10.36
C ALA A 304 -21.31 24.72 -9.89
N LEU A 305 -21.22 23.43 -10.28
CA LEU A 305 -22.14 22.40 -9.81
C LEU A 305 -21.98 22.15 -8.31
N PRO A 306 -23.05 21.74 -7.61
CA PRO A 306 -22.93 21.16 -6.28
C PRO A 306 -22.00 19.94 -6.29
N ASP A 307 -21.06 19.86 -5.33
CA ASP A 307 -20.09 18.75 -5.20
C ASP A 307 -20.73 17.36 -5.40
N GLN A 308 -21.90 17.14 -4.80
CA GLN A 308 -22.64 15.87 -4.81
C GLN A 308 -23.14 15.41 -6.19
N ASP A 309 -23.18 16.31 -7.18
CA ASP A 309 -23.65 16.02 -8.54
C ASP A 309 -22.50 15.83 -9.53
N CYS A 310 -21.28 16.25 -9.20
CA CYS A 310 -20.14 16.22 -10.11
C CYS A 310 -19.81 14.80 -10.61
N TRP A 311 -19.96 13.77 -9.76
CA TRP A 311 -19.68 12.39 -10.16
C TRP A 311 -20.55 11.91 -11.34
N LYS A 312 -21.81 12.39 -11.43
CA LYS A 312 -22.75 12.01 -12.50
C LYS A 312 -22.23 12.43 -13.87
N TYR A 313 -21.69 13.64 -13.96
CA TYR A 313 -21.13 14.20 -15.19
C TYR A 313 -19.84 13.48 -15.58
N VAL A 314 -18.95 13.21 -14.62
CA VAL A 314 -17.70 12.49 -14.86
C VAL A 314 -17.97 11.08 -15.40
N GLN A 315 -18.88 10.33 -14.77
CA GLN A 315 -19.26 9.00 -15.24
C GLN A 315 -19.94 9.05 -16.62
N ALA A 316 -20.93 9.91 -16.81
CA ALA A 316 -21.68 9.98 -18.06
C ALA A 316 -20.79 10.36 -19.25
N PHE A 317 -19.91 11.35 -19.09
CA PHE A 317 -19.00 11.76 -20.17
C PHE A 317 -17.86 10.79 -20.41
N ARG A 318 -17.45 10.01 -19.39
CA ARG A 318 -16.52 8.89 -19.60
C ARG A 318 -17.09 7.87 -20.59
N PHE A 319 -18.33 7.43 -20.37
CA PHE A 319 -18.98 6.46 -21.25
C PHE A 319 -19.33 7.06 -22.61
N LEU A 320 -19.88 8.28 -22.64
CA LEU A 320 -20.23 8.99 -23.86
C LEU A 320 -19.00 9.22 -24.75
N SER A 321 -17.91 9.74 -24.18
CA SER A 321 -16.67 9.97 -24.90
C SER A 321 -16.12 8.67 -25.46
N HIS A 322 -16.06 7.60 -24.66
CA HIS A 322 -15.56 6.31 -25.14
C HIS A 322 -16.41 5.73 -26.28
N ALA A 323 -17.74 5.74 -26.13
CA ALA A 323 -18.66 5.25 -27.15
C ALA A 323 -18.58 6.09 -28.44
N ALA A 324 -18.46 7.41 -28.33
CA ALA A 324 -18.27 8.30 -29.46
C ALA A 324 -16.92 8.05 -30.17
N THR A 325 -15.85 7.82 -29.43
CA THR A 325 -14.54 7.45 -30.00
C THR A 325 -14.60 6.12 -30.74
N CYS A 326 -15.36 5.12 -30.26
CA CYS A 326 -15.56 3.84 -30.97
C CYS A 326 -16.17 4.01 -32.37
N MET A 327 -16.93 5.08 -32.62
CA MET A 327 -17.50 5.37 -33.95
C MET A 327 -16.41 5.70 -34.99
N THR A 328 -15.25 6.22 -34.56
CA THR A 328 -14.14 6.57 -35.47
C THR A 328 -13.50 5.35 -36.15
N ARG A 329 -13.72 4.14 -35.60
CA ARG A 329 -13.36 2.88 -36.26
C ARG A 329 -14.18 2.63 -37.53
N TRP A 330 -15.41 3.13 -37.59
CA TRP A 330 -16.40 2.80 -38.61
C TRP A 330 -16.77 3.95 -39.53
N LYS A 331 -16.47 5.18 -39.12
CA LYS A 331 -16.78 6.40 -39.84
C LYS A 331 -15.49 7.16 -40.09
N VAL A 332 -15.26 7.47 -41.37
CA VAL A 332 -14.14 8.32 -41.77
C VAL A 332 -14.45 9.78 -41.43
N LEU A 333 -13.42 10.64 -41.44
CA LEU A 333 -13.55 12.05 -41.09
C LEU A 333 -14.64 12.79 -41.89
N SER A 334 -14.80 12.47 -43.17
CA SER A 334 -15.84 13.07 -44.03
C SER A 334 -17.26 12.70 -43.61
N ASP A 335 -17.50 11.47 -43.14
CA ASP A 335 -18.80 11.03 -42.61
C ASP A 335 -19.15 11.75 -41.30
N LEU A 336 -18.13 12.25 -40.61
CA LEU A 336 -18.24 12.99 -39.34
C LEU A 336 -18.15 14.51 -39.54
N GLY A 337 -18.37 14.98 -40.76
CA GLY A 337 -18.48 16.41 -41.07
C GLY A 337 -17.16 17.14 -41.31
N GLY A 338 -16.01 16.47 -41.30
CA GLY A 338 -14.70 17.09 -41.50
C GLY A 338 -14.08 17.70 -40.23
N GLN A 339 -12.92 18.33 -40.39
CA GLN A 339 -12.23 19.10 -39.34
C GLN A 339 -11.81 20.47 -39.92
N PRO A 340 -12.39 21.59 -39.45
CA PRO A 340 -13.55 21.68 -38.54
C PRO A 340 -14.81 21.04 -39.16
N SER A 341 -15.76 20.65 -38.31
CA SER A 341 -16.97 19.94 -38.70
C SER A 341 -18.00 20.87 -39.35
N ASN A 342 -17.80 21.14 -40.64
CA ASN A 342 -18.69 21.97 -41.47
C ASN A 342 -19.67 21.15 -42.34
N GLY A 343 -19.53 19.82 -42.36
CA GLY A 343 -20.41 18.89 -43.08
C GLY A 343 -21.61 18.39 -42.26
N VAL A 344 -22.38 17.46 -42.85
CA VAL A 344 -23.67 16.98 -42.31
C VAL A 344 -23.53 16.13 -41.03
N GLY A 345 -22.39 15.48 -40.81
CA GLY A 345 -22.19 14.55 -39.69
C GLY A 345 -22.98 13.25 -39.83
N PHE A 346 -22.89 12.38 -38.81
CA PHE A 346 -23.58 11.10 -38.77
C PHE A 346 -24.72 11.12 -37.74
N THR A 347 -25.95 10.86 -38.18
CA THR A 347 -27.12 10.87 -37.28
C THR A 347 -27.16 9.59 -36.44
N ILE A 348 -27.14 9.76 -35.12
CA ILE A 348 -27.44 8.72 -34.14
C ILE A 348 -28.93 8.82 -33.81
N PRO A 349 -29.77 7.86 -34.23
CA PRO A 349 -31.20 7.95 -34.02
C PRO A 349 -31.56 7.80 -32.54
N ALA A 350 -32.67 8.42 -32.14
CA ALA A 350 -33.26 8.19 -30.83
C ALA A 350 -33.68 6.72 -30.67
N GLN A 351 -33.60 6.20 -29.44
CA GLN A 351 -33.93 4.80 -29.17
C GLN A 351 -34.41 4.61 -27.74
N THR A 352 -35.56 3.96 -27.56
CA THR A 352 -36.04 3.52 -26.25
C THR A 352 -35.18 2.37 -25.73
N ILE A 353 -34.57 2.55 -24.55
CA ILE A 353 -33.70 1.54 -23.92
C ILE A 353 -34.31 0.96 -22.64
N ASP A 354 -35.23 1.67 -21.97
CA ASP A 354 -35.75 1.27 -20.65
C ASP A 354 -37.23 0.83 -20.61
N GLY A 355 -38.02 1.05 -21.67
CA GLY A 355 -39.44 0.64 -21.71
C GLY A 355 -40.37 1.24 -20.62
N MET A 356 -39.85 2.05 -19.69
CA MET A 356 -40.60 2.78 -18.66
C MET A 356 -41.13 4.13 -19.19
N ALA A 357 -41.90 4.86 -18.38
CA ALA A 357 -42.39 6.19 -18.75
C ALA A 357 -41.48 7.27 -18.16
N ILE A 358 -40.94 8.17 -19.01
CA ILE A 358 -40.19 9.42 -18.69
C ILE A 358 -38.64 9.31 -18.67
N PRO A 359 -37.94 10.24 -19.37
CA PRO A 359 -37.62 10.06 -20.78
C PRO A 359 -36.75 8.81 -20.97
N THR A 360 -37.33 7.77 -21.55
CA THR A 360 -36.71 6.44 -21.71
C THR A 360 -35.90 6.27 -22.97
N ASP A 361 -35.78 7.34 -23.74
CA ASP A 361 -35.20 7.33 -25.06
C ASP A 361 -33.83 7.98 -25.02
N SER A 362 -32.84 7.31 -25.59
CA SER A 362 -31.62 7.96 -26.06
C SER A 362 -32.01 9.16 -26.91
N PRO A 363 -31.46 10.35 -26.66
CA PRO A 363 -31.67 11.49 -27.54
C PRO A 363 -31.10 11.21 -28.93
N GLN A 364 -31.74 11.77 -29.96
CA GLN A 364 -31.15 11.84 -31.30
C GLN A 364 -30.05 12.89 -31.30
N VAL A 365 -28.88 12.56 -31.83
CA VAL A 365 -27.74 13.49 -31.95
C VAL A 365 -27.10 13.33 -33.31
N VAL A 366 -26.77 14.45 -33.95
CA VAL A 366 -25.86 14.44 -35.12
C VAL A 366 -24.43 14.44 -34.60
N LEU A 367 -23.75 13.30 -34.73
CA LEU A 367 -22.37 13.12 -34.32
C LEU A 367 -21.42 13.71 -35.37
N THR A 368 -20.53 14.58 -34.91
CA THR A 368 -19.46 15.17 -35.73
C THR A 368 -18.10 14.91 -35.10
N HIS A 369 -17.03 15.10 -35.87
CA HIS A 369 -15.66 15.00 -35.36
C HIS A 369 -15.44 15.96 -34.20
N ASP A 370 -15.89 17.22 -34.33
CA ASP A 370 -15.72 18.23 -33.29
C ASP A 370 -16.48 17.86 -31.99
N LYS A 371 -17.64 17.20 -32.09
CA LYS A 371 -18.34 16.65 -30.91
C LYS A 371 -17.56 15.52 -30.25
N ILE A 372 -16.94 14.63 -31.01
CA ILE A 372 -16.10 13.55 -30.47
C ILE A 372 -14.90 14.14 -29.69
N VAL A 373 -14.19 15.11 -30.29
CA VAL A 373 -13.08 15.80 -29.62
C VAL A 373 -13.57 16.55 -28.39
N TYR A 374 -14.69 17.26 -28.48
CA TYR A 374 -15.29 17.95 -27.35
C TYR A 374 -15.66 17.01 -26.19
N PHE A 375 -16.28 15.85 -26.45
CA PHE A 375 -16.57 14.88 -25.39
C PHE A 375 -15.30 14.34 -24.75
N HIS A 376 -14.26 14.09 -25.55
CA HIS A 376 -12.95 13.63 -25.08
C HIS A 376 -12.28 14.64 -24.15
N GLU A 377 -12.10 15.87 -24.63
CA GLU A 377 -11.44 16.93 -23.87
C GLU A 377 -12.21 17.30 -22.60
N LEU A 378 -13.54 17.39 -22.69
CA LEU A 378 -14.38 17.67 -21.53
C LEU A 378 -14.31 16.53 -20.50
N CYS A 379 -14.38 15.27 -20.95
CA CYS A 379 -14.24 14.10 -20.08
C CYS A 379 -12.91 14.12 -19.30
N LEU A 380 -11.79 14.33 -20.00
CA LEU A 380 -10.48 14.38 -19.35
C LEU A 380 -10.39 15.53 -18.34
N GLN A 381 -10.78 16.74 -18.73
CA GLN A 381 -10.69 17.89 -17.82
C GLN A 381 -11.61 17.74 -16.59
N MET A 382 -12.82 17.21 -16.75
CA MET A 382 -13.73 16.94 -15.63
C MET A 382 -13.17 15.87 -14.69
N ALA A 383 -12.69 14.74 -15.22
CA ALA A 383 -12.12 13.66 -14.41
C ALA A 383 -10.90 14.14 -13.60
N MET A 384 -10.03 14.92 -14.23
CA MET A 384 -8.84 15.49 -13.57
C MET A 384 -9.22 16.51 -12.48
N PHE A 385 -10.20 17.39 -12.75
CA PHE A 385 -10.67 18.35 -11.75
C PHE A 385 -11.37 17.66 -10.57
N TYR A 386 -12.22 16.68 -10.86
CA TYR A 386 -12.96 15.91 -9.87
C TYR A 386 -12.03 15.14 -8.93
N ALA A 387 -11.04 14.43 -9.47
CA ALA A 387 -10.05 13.71 -8.66
C ALA A 387 -9.28 14.66 -7.72
N ALA A 388 -8.89 15.83 -8.21
CA ALA A 388 -8.09 16.78 -7.44
C ALA A 388 -8.90 17.58 -6.41
N SER A 389 -10.15 17.91 -6.72
CA SER A 389 -10.96 18.85 -5.93
C SER A 389 -11.96 18.15 -5.00
N LEU A 390 -12.39 16.93 -5.36
CA LEU A 390 -13.42 16.17 -4.65
C LEU A 390 -12.90 14.77 -4.26
N PRO A 391 -11.80 14.68 -3.51
CA PRO A 391 -11.14 13.39 -3.28
C PRO A 391 -11.94 12.45 -2.36
N TYR A 392 -12.84 13.00 -1.54
CA TYR A 392 -13.76 12.25 -0.68
C TYR A 392 -15.04 11.83 -1.38
N ASP A 393 -15.27 12.24 -2.64
CA ASP A 393 -16.38 11.73 -3.44
C ASP A 393 -15.91 10.53 -4.26
N TRP A 394 -16.45 9.35 -3.93
CA TRP A 394 -16.10 8.06 -4.53
C TRP A 394 -17.08 7.62 -5.61
N GLY A 395 -17.93 8.54 -6.07
CA GLY A 395 -18.93 8.28 -7.09
C GLY A 395 -18.37 8.04 -8.50
N ALA A 396 -17.08 8.24 -8.76
CA ALA A 396 -16.46 7.94 -10.07
C ALA A 396 -14.98 7.52 -9.86
N PRO A 397 -14.45 6.54 -10.62
CA PRO A 397 -13.08 6.08 -10.42
C PRO A 397 -12.06 7.17 -10.74
N ARG A 398 -10.86 7.06 -10.16
CA ARG A 398 -9.75 7.98 -10.43
C ARG A 398 -9.12 7.68 -11.80
N PRO A 399 -8.61 8.69 -12.51
CA PRO A 399 -8.00 8.48 -13.82
C PRO A 399 -6.63 7.80 -13.70
N THR A 400 -6.43 6.68 -14.39
CA THR A 400 -5.09 6.03 -14.47
C THR A 400 -4.05 6.94 -15.12
N GLN A 401 -4.47 7.88 -15.97
CA GLN A 401 -3.57 8.82 -16.64
C GLN A 401 -2.91 9.81 -15.68
N ARG A 402 -3.42 9.95 -14.44
CA ARG A 402 -2.86 10.88 -13.47
C ARG A 402 -3.20 10.46 -12.06
N SER A 403 -2.33 9.64 -11.48
CA SER A 403 -2.31 9.47 -10.03
C SER A 403 -1.85 10.76 -9.36
N ILE A 404 -2.60 11.23 -8.37
CA ILE A 404 -2.25 12.39 -7.55
C ILE A 404 -2.30 12.01 -6.07
N PHE A 405 -1.58 12.75 -5.24
CA PHE A 405 -1.54 12.54 -3.79
C PHE A 405 -2.93 12.64 -3.13
N MET A 406 -3.91 13.26 -3.79
CA MET A 406 -5.30 13.37 -3.33
C MET A 406 -6.16 12.14 -3.65
N ASP A 407 -5.69 11.18 -4.44
CA ASP A 407 -6.46 9.97 -4.78
C ASP A 407 -6.68 9.08 -3.54
N HIS A 408 -5.72 9.12 -2.62
CA HIS A 408 -5.82 8.56 -1.28
C HIS A 408 -5.92 9.73 -0.29
N PRO A 409 -7.08 10.40 -0.14
CA PRO A 409 -7.18 11.62 0.64
C PRO A 409 -6.93 11.34 2.09
N LEU A 410 -5.71 11.66 2.50
CA LEU A 410 -5.21 11.30 3.79
C LEU A 410 -4.51 12.53 4.36
N ILE A 411 -5.30 13.25 5.16
CA ILE A 411 -4.88 14.15 6.23
C ILE A 411 -4.43 15.57 5.83
N GLU A 412 -4.98 16.49 6.61
CA GLU A 412 -4.80 17.92 6.72
C GLU A 412 -3.34 18.39 6.61
N TYR A 413 -3.08 19.23 5.60
CA TYR A 413 -1.90 20.11 5.52
C TYR A 413 -2.29 21.56 5.83
N ASP A 414 -2.94 21.83 6.96
CA ASP A 414 -3.13 23.22 7.41
C ASP A 414 -1.84 23.76 8.05
N LEU A 415 -0.84 24.02 7.21
CA LEU A 415 0.43 24.65 7.62
C LEU A 415 0.49 26.14 7.28
N SER A 416 -0.54 26.69 6.60
CA SER A 416 -0.54 28.10 6.18
C SER A 416 -1.97 28.64 6.04
N PRO A 417 -2.35 29.69 6.78
CA PRO A 417 -3.68 30.30 6.70
C PRO A 417 -3.94 31.05 5.37
N ASN A 418 -2.88 31.35 4.61
CA ASN A 418 -2.94 32.06 3.33
C ASN A 418 -2.45 31.19 2.18
N TRP A 419 -3.01 31.42 0.99
CA TRP A 419 -2.54 30.78 -0.26
C TRP A 419 -1.10 31.20 -0.47
N GLN A 420 -0.16 30.24 -0.46
CA GLN A 420 1.17 30.52 -1.00
C GLN A 420 1.03 30.55 -2.52
N THR A 421 1.39 31.66 -3.13
CA THR A 421 1.38 31.83 -4.57
C THR A 421 2.77 32.23 -5.02
N GLY A 422 3.22 31.73 -6.16
CA GLY A 422 4.54 32.06 -6.70
C GLY A 422 4.64 31.69 -8.16
N THR A 423 5.58 32.30 -8.85
CA THR A 423 5.88 31.94 -10.24
C THR A 423 6.69 30.65 -10.25
N ILE A 424 6.26 29.65 -11.03
CA ILE A 424 7.06 28.45 -11.24
C ILE A 424 8.33 28.88 -11.98
N THR A 425 9.48 28.70 -11.34
CA THR A 425 10.79 29.02 -11.94
C THR A 425 10.88 28.36 -13.31
N ASN A 426 11.22 29.15 -14.34
CA ASN A 426 11.36 28.74 -15.74
C ASN A 426 10.08 28.38 -16.52
N ALA A 427 8.89 28.39 -15.91
CA ALA A 427 7.63 28.18 -16.65
C ALA A 427 6.87 29.50 -16.89
N GLY A 428 7.14 30.55 -16.12
CA GLY A 428 6.38 31.83 -16.21
C GLY A 428 4.94 31.73 -15.69
N GLU A 429 4.46 30.53 -15.41
CA GLU A 429 3.13 30.24 -14.89
C GLU A 429 3.03 30.60 -13.40
N SER A 430 1.90 31.20 -13.01
CA SER A 430 1.57 31.46 -11.61
C SER A 430 1.07 30.17 -10.95
N ALA A 431 1.88 29.59 -10.08
CA ALA A 431 1.44 28.51 -9.21
C ALA A 431 0.69 29.06 -8.00
N LYS A 432 -0.31 28.29 -7.58
CA LYS A 432 -1.00 28.46 -6.31
C LYS A 432 -0.81 27.17 -5.53
N GLN A 433 -0.46 27.27 -4.27
CA GLN A 433 -0.42 26.13 -3.37
C GLN A 433 -1.81 25.49 -3.33
N TRP A 434 -1.84 24.17 -3.38
CA TRP A 434 -3.06 23.40 -3.21
C TRP A 434 -3.71 23.76 -1.88
N ARG A 435 -5.01 24.05 -1.88
CA ARG A 435 -5.74 24.27 -0.63
C ARG A 435 -5.90 22.91 0.07
N PRO A 436 -5.51 22.79 1.35
CA PRO A 436 -5.84 21.60 2.13
C PRO A 436 -7.35 21.45 2.14
N VAL A 437 -7.87 20.35 1.59
CA VAL A 437 -9.29 20.01 1.74
C VAL A 437 -9.43 19.40 3.12
N SER A 438 -10.17 20.05 4.01
CA SER A 438 -10.46 19.52 5.34
C SER A 438 -11.01 18.10 5.20
N ALA A 439 -10.53 17.21 6.07
CA ALA A 439 -11.01 15.84 6.04
C ALA A 439 -12.53 15.81 6.30
N ARG A 440 -13.26 15.11 5.42
CA ARG A 440 -14.71 14.95 5.47
C ARG A 440 -15.08 13.48 5.26
N PRO A 441 -16.25 13.03 5.74
CA PRO A 441 -16.73 11.69 5.45
C PRO A 441 -16.79 11.45 3.94
N ILE A 442 -16.51 10.21 3.53
CA ILE A 442 -16.59 9.80 2.13
C ILE A 442 -18.05 9.76 1.68
N THR A 443 -18.32 10.33 0.51
CA THR A 443 -19.64 10.32 -0.14
C THR A 443 -19.61 9.41 -1.36
N ASN A 444 -20.78 8.93 -1.78
CA ASN A 444 -20.94 8.03 -2.91
C ASN A 444 -20.02 6.80 -2.85
N ILE A 445 -19.90 6.20 -1.66
CA ILE A 445 -18.92 5.15 -1.37
C ILE A 445 -19.02 3.94 -2.31
N GLY A 446 -20.17 3.72 -2.97
CA GLY A 446 -20.37 2.60 -3.89
C GLY A 446 -20.48 1.28 -3.14
N ARG A 447 -20.38 0.18 -3.90
CA ARG A 447 -20.15 -1.15 -3.35
C ARG A 447 -18.69 -1.57 -3.58
N SER A 448 -18.28 -2.62 -2.86
CA SER A 448 -17.04 -3.37 -3.14
C SER A 448 -17.08 -3.93 -4.55
N MET A 449 -15.95 -3.94 -5.26
CA MET A 449 -15.78 -4.65 -6.52
C MET A 449 -15.83 -6.16 -6.29
N ASP A 450 -15.28 -6.61 -5.15
CA ASP A 450 -15.15 -8.02 -4.86
C ASP A 450 -16.35 -8.65 -4.17
N PHE A 451 -17.02 -7.91 -3.29
CA PHE A 451 -18.15 -8.34 -2.45
C PHE A 451 -19.36 -7.41 -2.60
N PRO A 452 -19.89 -7.28 -3.82
CA PRO A 452 -20.86 -6.25 -4.11
C PRO A 452 -22.29 -6.58 -3.64
N ASP A 453 -22.54 -7.73 -3.02
CA ASP A 453 -23.80 -8.09 -2.37
C ASP A 453 -23.97 -7.44 -1.01
N ARG A 454 -22.86 -7.05 -0.37
CA ARG A 454 -22.87 -6.41 0.94
C ARG A 454 -22.72 -4.89 0.79
N PRO A 455 -23.78 -4.11 1.04
CA PRO A 455 -23.66 -2.66 1.03
C PRO A 455 -22.72 -2.20 2.14
N ILE A 456 -21.83 -1.27 1.82
CA ILE A 456 -20.98 -0.62 2.80
C ILE A 456 -21.84 0.39 3.55
N PRO A 457 -22.08 0.20 4.87
CA PRO A 457 -23.00 1.08 5.58
C PRO A 457 -22.42 2.49 5.69
N ALA A 458 -23.25 3.52 5.47
CA ALA A 458 -22.84 4.92 5.68
C ALA A 458 -22.38 5.20 7.12
N THR A 459 -22.80 4.37 8.07
CA THR A 459 -22.39 4.41 9.49
C THR A 459 -21.04 3.73 9.76
N LEU A 460 -20.34 3.17 8.75
CA LEU A 460 -19.05 2.51 8.99
C LEU A 460 -18.02 3.47 9.62
N TRP A 461 -18.18 4.77 9.39
CA TRP A 461 -17.35 5.82 10.00
C TRP A 461 -17.55 5.99 11.52
N GLY A 462 -18.51 5.29 12.13
CA GLY A 462 -18.86 5.45 13.53
C GLY A 462 -19.47 6.82 13.82
N ASN A 463 -19.33 7.29 15.07
CA ASN A 463 -19.86 8.59 15.47
C ASN A 463 -18.91 9.73 15.01
N PRO A 464 -19.36 10.66 14.13
CA PRO A 464 -18.52 11.76 13.64
C PRO A 464 -17.96 12.66 14.75
N SER A 465 -18.59 12.76 15.92
CA SER A 465 -18.07 13.53 17.06
C SER A 465 -16.78 12.95 17.66
N ASN A 466 -16.45 11.69 17.35
CA ASN A 466 -15.21 11.04 17.70
C ASN A 466 -14.11 11.20 16.63
N PHE A 467 -14.37 11.98 15.58
CA PHE A 467 -13.38 12.31 14.56
C PHE A 467 -12.31 13.24 15.16
N THR A 468 -11.16 12.66 15.52
CA THR A 468 -10.09 13.38 16.24
C THR A 468 -8.95 13.83 15.34
N LEU A 469 -9.10 13.73 14.01
CA LEU A 469 -8.03 14.06 13.07
C LEU A 469 -7.59 15.52 13.20
N ALA A 470 -8.59 16.41 13.34
CA ALA A 470 -8.43 17.85 13.49
C ALA A 470 -8.33 18.30 14.96
N ARG A 471 -8.18 17.37 15.92
CA ARG A 471 -7.96 17.77 17.31
C ARG A 471 -6.51 18.26 17.48
N PRO A 472 -6.30 19.38 18.19
CA PRO A 472 -4.95 19.82 18.56
C PRO A 472 -4.18 18.70 19.26
N PHE A 473 -2.88 18.62 18.97
CA PHE A 473 -1.97 17.64 19.55
C PHE A 473 -0.63 18.32 19.83
N LYS A 474 0.13 17.80 20.79
CA LYS A 474 1.51 18.24 21.00
C LYS A 474 2.45 17.41 20.13
N ALA A 475 3.49 18.03 19.57
CA ALA A 475 4.46 17.33 18.72
C ALA A 475 5.09 16.09 19.40
N GLU A 476 5.29 16.15 20.71
CA GLU A 476 5.79 15.03 21.54
C GLU A 476 4.87 13.81 21.56
N GLU A 477 3.57 13.96 21.30
CA GLU A 477 2.61 12.86 21.21
C GLU A 477 2.73 12.07 19.89
N ARG A 478 3.51 12.58 18.94
CA ARG A 478 3.69 12.00 17.59
C ARG A 478 5.13 11.78 17.18
N CYS A 479 6.09 12.14 18.03
CA CYS A 479 7.50 11.93 17.78
C CYS A 479 7.94 10.61 18.42
N ARG A 480 8.51 9.71 17.62
CA ARG A 480 9.11 8.46 18.08
C ARG A 480 10.62 8.53 17.91
N GLN A 481 11.34 7.66 18.61
CA GLN A 481 12.79 7.71 18.62
C GLN A 481 13.38 6.32 18.35
N LEU A 482 14.31 6.25 17.39
CA LEU A 482 15.21 5.12 17.23
C LEU A 482 16.37 5.28 18.21
N VAL A 483 16.59 4.27 19.05
CA VAL A 483 17.72 4.24 19.98
C VAL A 483 18.59 3.05 19.66
N PHE A 484 19.88 3.32 19.43
CA PHE A 484 20.86 2.32 19.02
C PHE A 484 21.83 2.01 20.15
N TRP A 485 22.09 0.72 20.37
CA TRP A 485 23.12 0.22 21.27
C TRP A 485 24.08 -0.72 20.53
N SER A 486 25.32 -0.78 21.00
CA SER A 486 26.33 -1.73 20.53
C SER A 486 26.54 -2.82 21.58
N VAL A 487 26.39 -4.09 21.18
CA VAL A 487 26.58 -5.27 22.02
C VAL A 487 26.86 -6.52 21.19
N ASP A 488 27.76 -7.38 21.67
CA ASP A 488 28.15 -8.62 20.97
C ASP A 488 27.21 -9.79 21.27
N TRP A 489 25.92 -9.63 21.02
CA TRP A 489 24.91 -10.62 21.40
C TRP A 489 25.02 -11.97 20.67
N LEU A 490 25.66 -12.02 19.50
CA LEU A 490 25.95 -13.28 18.80
C LEU A 490 27.01 -14.15 19.52
N SER A 491 27.70 -13.61 20.52
CA SER A 491 28.68 -14.36 21.32
C SER A 491 28.04 -15.29 22.37
N TYR A 492 26.72 -15.30 22.51
CA TYR A 492 26.01 -16.28 23.33
C TYR A 492 26.04 -17.68 22.71
N GLU A 493 26.12 -18.71 23.55
CA GLU A 493 26.12 -20.12 23.14
C GLU A 493 24.83 -20.56 22.43
N ASP A 494 23.73 -19.82 22.65
CA ASP A 494 22.43 -20.07 22.04
C ASP A 494 22.04 -19.03 20.99
N CYS A 495 23.00 -18.23 20.49
CA CYS A 495 22.73 -17.16 19.53
C CYS A 495 21.92 -17.62 18.32
N GLU A 496 22.16 -18.82 17.79
CA GLU A 496 21.42 -19.38 16.64
C GLU A 496 20.29 -20.35 17.04
N THR A 497 20.38 -20.98 18.21
CA THR A 497 19.38 -21.97 18.66
C THR A 497 18.25 -21.36 19.47
N ALA A 498 18.39 -20.11 19.92
CA ALA A 498 17.33 -19.37 20.58
C ALA A 498 16.16 -19.17 19.60
N PRO A 499 14.91 -19.42 20.04
CA PRO A 499 13.73 -19.12 19.23
C PRO A 499 13.74 -17.65 18.78
N SER A 500 13.29 -17.41 17.55
CA SER A 500 13.10 -16.06 17.02
C SER A 500 12.25 -15.20 17.97
N GLY A 501 12.37 -13.88 17.84
CA GLY A 501 11.51 -12.94 18.56
C GLY A 501 10.02 -13.26 18.31
N PRO A 502 9.15 -13.04 19.32
CA PRO A 502 7.74 -13.36 19.19
C PRO A 502 7.11 -12.56 18.06
N ILE A 503 6.34 -13.26 17.22
CA ILE A 503 5.49 -12.62 16.22
C ILE A 503 4.25 -12.11 16.93
N ASP A 504 3.85 -10.89 16.60
CA ASP A 504 2.58 -10.35 17.05
C ASP A 504 1.42 -11.22 16.57
N ALA A 505 0.58 -11.66 17.50
CA ALA A 505 -0.57 -12.53 17.18
C ALA A 505 -1.52 -11.89 16.15
N SER A 506 -1.59 -10.56 16.09
CA SER A 506 -2.38 -9.83 15.10
C SER A 506 -1.77 -9.79 13.69
N LYS A 507 -0.52 -10.22 13.52
CA LYS A 507 0.07 -10.53 12.21
C LYS A 507 -0.35 -11.91 11.68
N TYR A 508 -1.16 -12.70 12.38
CA TYR A 508 -1.67 -13.92 11.79
C TYR A 508 -2.88 -13.64 10.91
N GLN A 509 -2.88 -14.26 9.72
CA GLN A 509 -3.92 -14.04 8.71
C GLN A 509 -5.28 -14.51 9.25
N PHE A 510 -6.16 -13.57 9.58
CA PHE A 510 -7.60 -13.78 9.65
C PHE A 510 -8.20 -13.54 8.26
N ALA A 511 -7.66 -14.22 7.24
CA ALA A 511 -8.16 -14.03 5.87
C ALA A 511 -9.67 -14.24 5.84
N ALA A 512 -10.34 -13.44 5.00
CA ALA A 512 -11.69 -13.72 4.52
C ALA A 512 -11.78 -15.20 4.15
N PRO A 513 -12.88 -15.89 4.48
CA PRO A 513 -13.04 -17.29 4.12
C PRO A 513 -12.73 -17.48 2.62
N ILE A 514 -11.72 -18.28 2.31
CA ILE A 514 -11.38 -18.64 0.93
C ILE A 514 -12.43 -19.67 0.49
N GLY A 515 -13.57 -19.18 0.02
CA GLY A 515 -14.70 -20.00 -0.44
C GLY A 515 -15.69 -20.40 0.66
N THR A 516 -16.24 -21.61 0.59
CA THR A 516 -17.28 -22.12 1.51
C THR A 516 -16.75 -22.59 2.87
N VAL A 517 -15.48 -22.31 3.15
CA VAL A 517 -14.77 -22.89 4.27
C VAL A 517 -14.69 -21.85 5.39
N ASN A 518 -15.73 -21.82 6.23
CA ASN A 518 -15.69 -21.19 7.55
C ASN A 518 -14.80 -22.05 8.46
N ASP A 519 -13.50 -22.01 8.22
CA ASP A 519 -12.54 -22.65 9.12
C ASP A 519 -12.19 -21.66 10.23
N ASP A 520 -12.87 -21.79 11.36
CA ASP A 520 -12.62 -20.97 12.56
C ASP A 520 -11.37 -21.39 13.35
N ASP A 521 -10.68 -22.47 12.94
CA ASP A 521 -9.42 -22.93 13.54
C ASP A 521 -8.19 -22.54 12.69
N MET A 522 -7.21 -21.95 13.36
CA MET A 522 -5.88 -21.62 12.86
C MET A 522 -5.19 -22.78 12.13
N ALA A 523 -5.38 -24.03 12.58
CA ALA A 523 -4.78 -25.19 11.93
C ALA A 523 -5.27 -25.39 10.49
N ALA A 524 -6.56 -25.15 10.26
CA ALA A 524 -7.18 -25.32 8.97
C ALA A 524 -6.84 -24.13 8.03
N ARG A 525 -6.82 -22.90 8.56
CA ARG A 525 -6.36 -21.69 7.84
C ARG A 525 -4.90 -21.79 7.35
N MET A 526 -4.00 -22.31 8.19
CA MET A 526 -2.59 -22.57 7.82
C MET A 526 -2.46 -23.61 6.70
N GLY A 527 -3.42 -24.53 6.58
CA GLY A 527 -3.44 -25.58 5.56
C GLY A 527 -4.12 -25.16 4.25
N SER A 528 -5.19 -24.38 4.33
CA SER A 528 -6.05 -23.99 3.21
C SER A 528 -5.56 -22.75 2.46
N SER A 529 -4.92 -21.79 3.15
CA SER A 529 -4.32 -20.63 2.50
C SER A 529 -3.13 -21.03 1.63
N THR A 530 -3.07 -20.48 0.43
CA THR A 530 -1.82 -20.43 -0.32
C THR A 530 -0.93 -19.38 0.33
N TRP A 531 0.27 -19.78 0.76
CA TRP A 531 1.28 -18.86 1.29
C TRP A 531 2.40 -18.57 0.28
N PRO A 532 2.14 -17.93 -0.88
CA PRO A 532 3.22 -17.48 -1.73
C PRO A 532 4.06 -16.46 -0.96
N ASP A 533 5.37 -16.66 -0.98
CA ASP A 533 6.32 -15.74 -0.36
C ASP A 533 6.16 -14.33 -0.96
N HIS A 534 5.88 -14.25 -2.27
CA HIS A 534 5.64 -12.98 -2.95
C HIS A 534 4.35 -12.21 -2.56
N HIS A 535 3.37 -12.82 -1.87
CA HIS A 535 2.07 -12.18 -1.58
C HIS A 535 1.75 -11.95 -0.11
N ILE A 536 2.25 -12.79 0.81
CA ILE A 536 1.83 -12.75 2.23
C ILE A 536 2.98 -12.83 3.25
N TYR A 537 4.15 -12.32 2.86
CA TYR A 537 5.36 -12.24 3.67
C TYR A 537 5.19 -11.49 5.00
N GLN A 538 4.26 -10.53 5.06
CA GLN A 538 3.93 -9.74 6.25
C GLN A 538 3.51 -10.56 7.47
N PHE A 539 2.98 -11.76 7.27
CA PHE A 539 2.46 -12.63 8.33
C PHE A 539 3.51 -13.64 8.81
N ARG A 540 4.61 -13.80 8.07
CA ARG A 540 5.66 -14.77 8.38
C ARG A 540 6.62 -14.23 9.43
N ASN A 541 7.38 -15.12 10.05
CA ASN A 541 8.48 -14.71 10.90
C ASN A 541 9.44 -13.79 10.11
N PRO A 542 9.88 -12.65 10.69
CA PRO A 542 10.88 -11.79 10.06
C PRO A 542 12.19 -12.52 9.73
N GLU A 543 12.56 -13.53 10.50
CA GLU A 543 13.72 -14.40 10.28
C GLU A 543 13.43 -15.58 9.32
N LYS A 544 12.27 -15.65 8.64
CA LYS A 544 11.85 -16.84 7.85
C LYS A 544 12.92 -17.39 6.92
N VAL A 545 13.61 -16.52 6.18
CA VAL A 545 14.63 -16.93 5.18
C VAL A 545 15.90 -17.51 5.80
N ILE A 546 16.12 -17.28 7.10
CA ILE A 546 17.27 -17.78 7.88
C ILE A 546 16.87 -18.80 8.95
N THR A 547 15.57 -19.05 9.12
CA THR A 547 15.01 -19.96 10.14
C THR A 547 15.28 -21.42 9.80
N PHE A 548 15.55 -22.22 10.82
CA PHE A 548 15.72 -23.67 10.68
C PHE A 548 14.39 -24.42 10.47
N THR A 549 14.44 -25.39 9.57
CA THR A 549 13.32 -26.31 9.24
C THR A 549 13.10 -27.38 10.32
N ARG A 550 14.02 -27.56 11.25
CA ARG A 550 13.93 -28.54 12.35
C ARG A 550 14.83 -28.12 13.52
N ASP A 551 14.65 -28.77 14.65
CA ASP A 551 15.54 -28.61 15.81
C ASP A 551 16.97 -29.03 15.47
N VAL A 552 17.92 -28.12 15.71
CA VAL A 552 19.37 -28.31 15.50
C VAL A 552 20.16 -28.29 16.81
N SER A 553 19.49 -28.26 17.97
CA SER A 553 20.14 -28.21 19.29
C SER A 553 21.06 -29.42 19.56
N GLY A 554 20.78 -30.57 18.94
CA GLY A 554 21.64 -31.76 19.01
C GLY A 554 22.83 -31.77 18.05
N MET A 555 22.94 -30.81 17.12
CA MET A 555 24.04 -30.72 16.17
C MET A 555 25.25 -30.01 16.79
N ALA A 556 26.46 -30.36 16.36
CA ALA A 556 27.69 -29.71 16.82
C ALA A 556 27.87 -28.32 16.18
N THR A 557 28.48 -27.39 16.90
CA THR A 557 29.00 -26.15 16.29
C THR A 557 29.90 -26.47 15.11
N GLY A 558 29.79 -25.75 14.01
CA GLY A 558 30.53 -26.04 12.77
C GLY A 558 29.81 -26.98 11.80
N SER A 559 28.62 -27.49 12.16
CA SER A 559 27.84 -28.35 11.25
C SER A 559 27.27 -27.56 10.07
N ASP A 560 27.31 -28.13 8.87
CA ASP A 560 26.62 -27.55 7.70
C ASP A 560 25.10 -27.60 7.88
N ILE A 561 24.48 -26.43 7.80
CA ILE A 561 23.04 -26.21 7.94
C ILE A 561 22.44 -25.56 6.69
N SER A 562 23.22 -25.45 5.60
CA SER A 562 22.82 -24.74 4.38
C SER A 562 21.49 -25.25 3.81
N GLY A 563 21.27 -26.57 3.86
CA GLY A 563 20.05 -27.25 3.43
C GLY A 563 18.95 -27.36 4.50
N LEU A 564 19.17 -26.83 5.70
CA LEU A 564 18.20 -26.85 6.81
C LEU A 564 17.45 -25.52 6.98
N ARG A 565 17.69 -24.53 6.11
CA ARG A 565 17.00 -23.25 6.11
C ARG A 565 15.76 -23.30 5.21
N ILE A 566 14.71 -22.57 5.57
CA ILE A 566 13.46 -22.55 4.78
C ILE A 566 13.70 -21.95 3.38
N LEU A 567 14.63 -20.98 3.25
CA LEU A 567 14.92 -20.20 2.03
C LEU A 567 13.65 -19.65 1.34
N ASN A 568 13.81 -18.91 0.25
CA ASN A 568 12.67 -18.44 -0.52
C ASN A 568 12.22 -19.52 -1.50
N GLN A 569 10.93 -19.91 -1.47
CA GLN A 569 10.36 -20.90 -2.40
C GLN A 569 9.01 -20.40 -2.87
N ASP A 570 8.99 -19.71 -4.02
CA ASP A 570 7.73 -19.30 -4.64
C ASP A 570 6.95 -20.53 -5.14
N GLY A 571 5.84 -20.84 -4.46
CA GLY A 571 4.96 -21.95 -4.82
C GLY A 571 4.02 -22.40 -3.70
N HIS A 572 3.15 -23.37 -4.00
CA HIS A 572 2.08 -23.84 -3.11
C HIS A 572 2.53 -24.80 -1.98
N GLY A 573 3.85 -25.01 -1.77
CA GLY A 573 4.40 -26.15 -1.04
C GLY A 573 5.57 -25.87 -0.08
N GLY A 574 5.61 -24.70 0.58
CA GLY A 574 6.65 -24.39 1.58
C GLY A 574 6.68 -25.38 2.76
N THR A 575 7.87 -25.64 3.30
CA THR A 575 8.07 -26.57 4.44
C THR A 575 7.40 -26.12 5.74
N ASP A 576 6.98 -24.86 5.82
CA ASP A 576 6.26 -24.25 6.93
C ASP A 576 4.74 -24.09 6.69
N LYS A 577 4.21 -24.64 5.58
CA LYS A 577 2.77 -24.74 5.29
C LYS A 577 2.17 -26.01 5.89
N GLY A 578 1.01 -25.87 6.56
CA GLY A 578 0.18 -26.98 7.04
C GLY A 578 -0.21 -26.86 8.52
N GLY A 579 -1.28 -27.57 8.92
CA GLY A 579 -1.83 -27.51 10.28
C GLY A 579 -1.04 -28.29 11.36
N GLY A 580 0.01 -29.01 10.96
CA GLY A 580 0.84 -29.81 11.87
C GLY A 580 1.65 -28.95 12.85
N ILE A 581 2.07 -29.56 13.97
CA ILE A 581 2.81 -28.83 15.01
C ILE A 581 4.19 -28.37 14.54
N ASP A 582 4.86 -29.15 13.69
CA ASP A 582 6.20 -28.80 13.20
C ASP A 582 6.17 -27.68 12.17
N GLN A 583 5.16 -27.67 11.29
CA GLN A 583 4.90 -26.56 10.37
C GLN A 583 4.67 -25.25 11.15
N ARG A 584 3.84 -25.29 12.20
CA ARG A 584 3.61 -24.13 13.07
C ARG A 584 4.89 -23.68 13.80
N ARG A 585 5.73 -24.63 14.24
CA ARG A 585 7.03 -24.32 14.85
C ARG A 585 7.98 -23.64 13.87
N ARG A 586 8.06 -24.11 12.61
CA ARG A 586 8.84 -23.49 11.53
C ARG A 586 8.33 -22.08 11.24
N PHE A 587 7.02 -21.94 11.04
CA PHE A 587 6.37 -20.66 10.78
C PHE A 587 6.66 -19.62 11.88
N MET A 588 6.69 -20.05 13.15
CA MET A 588 6.98 -19.20 14.30
C MET A 588 8.48 -18.95 14.56
N GLY A 589 9.40 -19.60 13.86
CA GLY A 589 10.84 -19.49 14.16
C GLY A 589 11.27 -20.18 15.46
N ARG A 590 10.58 -21.26 15.86
CA ARG A 590 10.81 -21.93 17.16
C ARG A 590 12.11 -22.74 17.23
N PHE A 591 12.70 -23.08 16.09
CA PHE A 591 13.91 -23.91 16.04
C PHE A 591 15.22 -23.11 16.03
N GLY A 592 15.15 -21.79 15.92
CA GLY A 592 16.32 -20.93 15.75
C GLY A 592 16.57 -20.52 14.30
N ALA A 593 17.68 -19.83 14.06
CA ALA A 593 18.03 -19.24 12.78
C ALA A 593 19.54 -19.07 12.60
N ASP A 594 19.99 -19.14 11.34
CA ASP A 594 21.34 -18.81 10.84
C ASP A 594 21.52 -17.29 10.79
N ARG A 595 21.79 -16.68 11.96
CA ARG A 595 21.67 -15.22 12.14
C ARG A 595 22.82 -14.44 11.57
N ASN A 596 23.98 -15.07 11.41
CA ASN A 596 25.10 -14.50 10.68
C ASN A 596 25.13 -14.90 9.19
N PHE A 597 24.17 -15.74 8.76
CA PHE A 597 23.98 -16.16 7.39
C PHE A 597 25.20 -16.85 6.76
N ASN A 598 25.97 -17.62 7.54
CA ASN A 598 27.17 -18.27 7.05
C ASN A 598 26.96 -19.72 6.58
N GLY A 599 25.75 -20.28 6.78
CA GLY A 599 25.42 -21.65 6.40
C GLY A 599 25.99 -22.72 7.33
N VAL A 600 26.50 -22.34 8.50
CA VAL A 600 27.11 -23.20 9.50
C VAL A 600 26.49 -22.92 10.86
N LEU A 601 26.21 -23.97 11.65
CA LEU A 601 25.66 -23.79 12.99
C LEU A 601 26.71 -23.18 13.93
N ASP A 602 26.44 -22.00 14.45
CA ASP A 602 27.32 -21.29 15.38
C ASP A 602 26.80 -21.28 16.82
N ARG A 603 27.76 -21.35 17.75
CA ARG A 603 27.55 -21.15 19.18
C ARG A 603 28.69 -20.32 19.72
N GLY A 604 28.35 -19.19 20.33
CA GLY A 604 29.35 -18.33 20.94
C GLY A 604 29.90 -18.88 22.26
N PRO A 605 31.00 -18.31 22.75
CA PRO A 605 31.69 -18.79 23.96
C PRO A 605 30.99 -18.40 25.27
N LEU A 606 29.98 -17.52 25.23
CA LEU A 606 29.36 -16.99 26.44
C LEU A 606 28.15 -17.82 26.88
N PRO A 607 28.08 -18.22 28.16
CA PRO A 607 26.95 -19.01 28.66
C PRO A 607 25.68 -18.16 28.75
N ARG A 608 24.51 -18.82 28.69
CA ARG A 608 23.19 -18.17 28.83
C ARG A 608 23.00 -17.35 30.12
N SER A 609 23.72 -17.71 31.18
CA SER A 609 23.63 -17.04 32.49
C SER A 609 24.34 -15.69 32.54
N LEU A 610 25.22 -15.40 31.59
CA LEU A 610 25.97 -14.15 31.55
C LEU A 610 25.10 -13.02 30.99
N ARG A 611 25.15 -11.84 31.62
CA ARG A 611 24.53 -10.62 31.10
C ARG A 611 25.57 -9.77 30.40
N LEU A 612 25.23 -9.22 29.23
CA LEU A 612 26.09 -8.34 28.46
C LEU A 612 25.62 -6.90 28.59
N ARG A 613 26.56 -5.96 28.77
CA ARG A 613 26.24 -4.53 28.80
C ARG A 613 26.26 -3.96 27.38
N ALA A 614 25.11 -3.48 26.93
CA ALA A 614 24.93 -2.74 25.69
C ALA A 614 25.25 -1.26 25.92
N SER A 615 26.12 -0.70 25.09
CA SER A 615 26.52 0.72 25.18
C SER A 615 25.68 1.55 24.23
N GLU A 616 25.04 2.62 24.70
CA GLU A 616 24.28 3.53 23.84
C GLU A 616 25.22 4.21 22.83
N VAL A 617 24.83 4.17 21.56
CA VAL A 617 25.61 4.71 20.46
C VAL A 617 25.05 6.06 20.01
N SER A 618 23.74 6.11 19.72
CA SER A 618 23.06 7.28 19.15
C SER A 618 21.54 7.16 19.22
N ARG A 619 20.85 8.30 19.10
CA ARG A 619 19.38 8.43 19.05
C ARG A 619 18.95 9.27 17.86
N TYR A 620 17.84 8.88 17.22
CA TYR A 620 17.27 9.61 16.09
C TYR A 620 15.76 9.75 16.24
N ASN A 621 15.27 10.98 16.17
CA ASN A 621 13.84 11.26 16.20
C ASN A 621 13.24 11.09 14.80
N PHE A 622 12.05 10.49 14.72
CA PHE A 622 11.29 10.35 13.48
C PHE A 622 9.78 10.48 13.73
N TYR A 623 9.02 10.52 12.65
CA TYR A 623 7.56 10.64 12.66
C TYR A 623 6.96 9.51 11.81
N ASP A 624 5.98 8.79 12.35
CA ASP A 624 5.18 7.85 11.55
C ASP A 624 4.24 8.65 10.62
N PRO A 625 4.11 8.29 9.34
CA PRO A 625 3.16 8.91 8.42
C PRO A 625 1.74 8.56 8.86
N ARG A 626 0.92 9.55 9.21
CA ARG A 626 -0.48 9.29 9.58
C ARG A 626 -1.33 9.04 8.33
N LEU A 627 -1.88 7.82 8.26
CA LEU A 627 -2.92 7.27 7.36
C LEU A 627 -4.28 6.95 8.04
N THR A 628 -5.22 7.85 8.39
CA THR A 628 -6.27 7.50 9.42
C THR A 628 -7.61 6.98 8.89
N LEU A 629 -8.08 5.83 9.39
CA LEU A 629 -9.50 5.47 9.68
C LEU A 629 -9.54 4.46 10.87
N LYS A 630 -10.60 4.47 11.72
CA LYS A 630 -10.80 3.56 12.88
C LYS A 630 -11.98 2.60 12.63
N LEU A 631 -11.81 1.31 12.96
CA LEU A 631 -12.88 0.30 13.03
C LEU A 631 -13.15 -0.10 14.49
N ARG A 632 -14.41 -0.44 14.80
CA ARG A 632 -14.77 -1.26 15.96
C ARG A 632 -15.35 -2.56 15.48
#